data_AF-A0A4Z2IKS8-F1
#
_entry.id   AF-A0A4Z2IKS8-F1
#
_cell.length_a   1.000
_cell.length_b   1.000
_cell.length_c   1.000
_cell.angle_alpha   90.00
_cell.angle_beta   90.00
_cell.angle_gamma   90.00
#
_symmetry.space_group_name_H-M   'P 1'
#
loop_
_entity.id
_entity.type
_entity.pdbx_description
1 polymer ?
#
loop_
_entity_poly.entity_id
_entity_poly.type
_entity_poly.pdbx_seq_one_letter_code
_entity_poly.pdbx_strand_id
1 'polypeptide(L)'
;MAAFSAWFWNERFWLPHNVTWADLADPAPGVEYPKAGHLFAAFPLALGIFAVRILFERGIASPCARSLHIQPGIGRRAQPNAVLEKVFTSITQNPDSRHLDGLSKQLDWEVRKIQRWFRHRRNQDKPSTHTKFCESM
;
A
#
# COMPACT_ATOMS: atom_id res chain seq x y z
N MET A 1 -32.27 0.37 2.39
CA MET A 1 -31.28 1.21 3.10
C MET A 1 -31.78 1.74 4.46
N ALA A 2 -33.05 2.11 4.61
CA ALA A 2 -33.59 2.61 5.90
C ALA A 2 -33.52 1.61 7.06
N ALA A 3 -33.79 0.32 6.83
CA ALA A 3 -33.76 -0.70 7.87
C ALA A 3 -32.36 -0.93 8.48
N PHE A 4 -31.30 -0.88 7.65
CA PHE A 4 -29.91 -1.00 8.13
C PHE A 4 -29.49 0.23 8.92
N SER A 5 -29.85 1.43 8.44
CA SER A 5 -29.57 2.68 9.16
C SER A 5 -30.24 2.71 10.53
N ALA A 6 -31.52 2.34 10.61
CA ALA A 6 -32.26 2.29 11.88
C ALA A 6 -31.70 1.23 12.85
N TRP A 7 -31.22 0.10 12.33
CA TRP A 7 -30.53 -0.90 13.15
C TRP A 7 -29.17 -0.41 13.65
N PHE A 8 -28.37 0.21 12.77
CA PHE A 8 -27.03 0.69 13.11
C PHE A 8 -27.06 1.86 14.10
N TRP A 9 -28.01 2.79 13.94
CA TRP A 9 -28.21 3.96 14.80
C TRP A 9 -29.11 3.68 16.01
N ASN A 10 -29.18 2.43 16.48
CA ASN A 10 -29.99 2.08 17.64
C ASN A 10 -29.50 2.80 18.91
N GLU A 11 -30.38 3.56 19.54
CA GLU A 11 -30.08 4.40 20.71
C GLU A 11 -29.50 3.61 21.88
N ARG A 12 -29.98 2.38 22.13
CA ARG A 12 -29.54 1.55 23.26
C ARG A 12 -28.08 1.11 23.16
N PHE A 13 -27.51 1.10 21.96
CA PHE A 13 -26.12 0.70 21.74
C PHE A 13 -25.15 1.88 21.91
N TRP A 14 -25.55 3.07 21.45
CA TRP A 14 -24.68 4.26 21.40
C TRP A 14 -24.89 5.22 22.58
N LEU A 15 -26.07 5.25 23.19
CA LEU A 15 -26.48 6.26 24.16
C LEU A 15 -26.81 5.65 25.54
N PRO A 16 -26.61 6.42 26.64
CA PRO A 16 -27.06 6.03 27.97
C PRO A 16 -28.59 5.95 28.09
N HIS A 17 -29.08 5.30 29.15
CA HIS A 17 -30.50 4.96 29.38
C HIS A 17 -31.52 6.13 29.42
N ASN A 18 -31.07 7.40 29.36
CA ASN A 18 -31.93 8.59 29.44
C ASN A 18 -31.64 9.64 28.35
N VAL A 19 -30.93 9.27 27.28
CA VAL A 19 -30.57 10.20 26.20
C VAL A 19 -30.97 9.60 24.86
N THR A 20 -31.69 10.39 24.05
CA THR A 20 -32.10 10.01 22.69
C THR A 20 -31.33 10.80 21.64
N TRP A 21 -31.38 10.38 20.38
CA TRP A 21 -30.81 11.18 19.29
C TRP A 21 -31.55 12.51 19.10
N ALA A 22 -32.81 12.62 19.53
CA ALA A 22 -33.58 13.85 19.47
C ALA A 22 -33.04 14.92 20.43
N ASP A 23 -32.63 14.52 21.64
CA ASP A 23 -32.03 15.42 22.64
C ASP A 23 -30.69 16.01 22.17
N LEU A 24 -29.98 15.28 21.30
CA LEU A 24 -28.73 15.72 20.68
C LEU A 24 -28.95 16.55 19.40
N ALA A 25 -30.13 16.48 18.79
CA ALA A 25 -30.47 17.20 17.58
C ALA A 25 -30.86 18.67 17.85
N ASP A 26 -31.49 18.93 19.01
CA ASP A 26 -31.93 20.24 19.46
C ASP A 26 -31.10 20.75 20.67
N PRO A 27 -29.86 21.22 20.45
CA PRO A 27 -29.02 21.73 21.53
C PRO A 27 -29.56 23.04 22.11
N ALA A 28 -29.24 23.29 23.38
CA ALA A 28 -29.57 24.54 24.06
C ALA A 28 -28.98 25.76 23.32
N PRO A 29 -29.65 26.93 23.37
CA PRO A 29 -29.21 28.11 22.65
C PRO A 29 -27.78 28.51 23.06
N GLY A 30 -26.88 28.58 22.06
CA GLY A 30 -25.46 28.90 22.25
C GLY A 30 -24.51 27.70 22.29
N VAL A 31 -25.02 26.47 22.16
CA VAL A 31 -24.19 25.25 22.13
C VAL A 31 -24.34 24.54 20.77
N GLU A 32 -23.22 24.23 20.13
CA GLU A 32 -23.18 23.39 18.93
C GLU A 32 -22.52 22.05 19.25
N TYR A 33 -23.22 20.94 18.99
CA TYR A 33 -22.66 19.60 19.12
C TYR A 33 -22.05 19.09 17.80
N PRO A 34 -20.94 18.33 17.86
CA PRO A 34 -20.31 17.77 16.67
C PRO A 34 -21.21 16.68 16.05
N LYS A 35 -21.80 17.00 14.91
CA LYS A 35 -22.55 16.06 14.06
C LYS A 35 -21.61 15.14 13.29
N ALA A 36 -22.04 13.90 13.07
CA ALA A 36 -21.34 12.94 12.21
C ALA A 36 -21.10 13.50 10.79
N GLY A 37 -21.96 14.42 10.33
CA GLY A 37 -21.80 15.15 9.08
C GLY A 37 -20.47 15.90 8.95
N HIS A 38 -19.90 16.41 10.05
CA HIS A 38 -18.63 17.13 10.00
C HIS A 38 -17.44 16.22 9.71
N LEU A 39 -17.55 14.91 9.98
CA LEU A 39 -16.52 13.94 9.59
C LEU A 39 -16.41 13.82 8.07
N PHE A 40 -17.49 14.10 7.33
CA PHE A 40 -17.40 14.08 5.88
C PHE A 40 -16.48 15.15 5.32
N ALA A 41 -16.29 16.27 6.03
CA ALA A 41 -15.33 17.30 5.66
C ALA A 41 -13.87 16.84 5.80
N ALA A 42 -13.60 15.78 6.58
CA ALA A 42 -12.27 15.20 6.69
C ALA A 42 -11.84 14.46 5.41
N PHE A 43 -12.78 13.91 4.63
CA PHE A 43 -12.46 13.23 3.38
C PHE A 43 -11.85 14.13 2.30
N PRO A 44 -12.45 15.27 1.90
CA PRO A 44 -11.83 16.16 0.92
C PRO A 44 -10.50 16.73 1.44
N LEU A 45 -10.38 16.99 2.75
CA LEU A 45 -9.11 17.40 3.34
C LEU A 45 -8.03 16.32 3.19
N ALA A 46 -8.36 15.06 3.53
CA ALA A 46 -7.44 13.94 3.38
C ALA A 46 -7.02 13.76 1.92
N LEU A 47 -7.97 13.80 0.98
CA LEU A 47 -7.69 13.76 -0.46
C LEU A 47 -6.79 14.92 -0.89
N GLY A 48 -7.01 16.12 -0.36
CA GLY A 48 -6.15 17.28 -0.59
C GLY A 48 -4.71 17.04 -0.12
N ILE A 49 -4.52 16.52 1.10
CA ILE A 49 -3.20 16.19 1.64
C ILE A 49 -2.51 15.12 0.78
N PHE A 50 -3.24 14.07 0.36
CA PHE A 50 -2.70 13.06 -0.56
C PHE A 50 -2.31 13.65 -1.91
N ALA A 51 -3.14 14.54 -2.47
CA ALA A 51 -2.83 15.21 -3.73
C ALA A 51 -1.58 16.07 -3.61
N VAL A 52 -1.47 16.88 -2.55
CA VAL A 52 -0.27 17.69 -2.26
C VAL A 52 0.97 16.81 -2.15
N ARG A 53 0.88 15.68 -1.44
CA ARG A 53 1.98 14.72 -1.34
C ARG A 53 2.40 14.19 -2.71
N ILE A 54 1.46 13.75 -3.54
CA ILE A 54 1.74 13.23 -4.89
C ILE A 54 2.37 14.32 -5.77
N LEU A 55 1.88 15.56 -5.69
CA LEU A 55 2.41 16.69 -6.43
C LEU A 55 3.84 17.05 -5.97
N PHE A 56 4.11 16.99 -4.67
CA PHE A 56 5.44 17.21 -4.12
C PHE A 56 6.43 16.14 -4.57
N GLU A 57 6.07 14.86 -4.43
CA GLU A 57 6.91 13.73 -4.84
C GLU A 57 7.26 13.80 -6.34
N ARG A 58 6.27 14.10 -7.19
CA ARG A 58 6.46 14.16 -8.64
C ARG A 58 7.09 15.46 -9.14
N GLY A 59 6.72 16.58 -8.55
CA GLY A 59 7.07 17.92 -9.01
C GLY A 59 8.34 18.49 -8.38
N ILE A 60 8.73 18.02 -7.19
CA ILE A 60 9.89 18.55 -6.45
C ILE A 60 10.88 17.42 -6.16
N ALA A 61 10.44 16.33 -5.49
CA ALA A 61 11.36 15.29 -5.06
C ALA A 61 12.03 14.56 -6.24
N SER A 62 11.27 14.22 -7.30
CA SER A 62 11.84 13.58 -8.50
C SER A 62 12.83 14.47 -9.27
N PRO A 63 12.56 15.75 -9.59
CA PRO A 63 13.58 16.61 -10.21
C PRO A 63 14.79 16.86 -9.29
N CYS A 64 14.61 16.98 -7.98
CA CYS A 64 15.72 17.04 -7.02
C CYS A 64 16.58 15.76 -7.08
N ALA A 65 15.97 14.58 -7.11
CA ALA A 65 16.69 13.31 -7.25
C ALA A 65 17.52 13.26 -8.54
N ARG A 66 16.95 13.73 -9.66
CA ARG A 66 17.66 13.83 -10.95
C ARG A 66 18.81 14.83 -10.91
N SER A 67 18.62 15.99 -10.27
CA SER A 67 19.68 17.00 -10.08
C SER A 67 20.86 16.44 -9.26
N LEU A 68 20.56 15.59 -8.27
CA LEU A 68 21.54 14.85 -7.47
C LEU A 68 22.12 13.62 -8.19
N HIS A 69 21.84 13.42 -9.49
CA HIS A 69 22.27 12.27 -10.29
C HIS A 69 21.82 10.91 -9.72
N ILE A 70 20.78 10.90 -8.87
CA ILE A 70 20.15 9.68 -8.38
C ILE A 70 19.28 9.15 -9.52
N GLN A 71 19.85 8.27 -10.33
CA GLN A 71 19.10 7.70 -11.45
C GLN A 71 17.99 6.79 -10.92
N PRO A 72 16.78 6.81 -11.53
CA PRO A 72 15.80 5.77 -11.30
C PRO A 72 16.46 4.46 -11.70
N GLY A 73 16.78 3.63 -10.70
CA GLY A 73 17.43 2.36 -10.95
C GLY A 73 16.57 1.57 -11.92
N ILE A 74 17.08 1.31 -13.13
CA ILE A 74 16.46 0.35 -14.03
C ILE A 74 16.64 -0.98 -13.32
N GLY A 75 15.64 -1.36 -12.51
CA GLY A 75 15.58 -2.63 -11.84
C GLY A 75 15.68 -3.68 -12.92
N ARG A 76 16.87 -4.23 -13.12
CA ARG A 76 17.07 -5.25 -14.14
C ARG A 76 16.03 -6.33 -13.80
N ARG A 77 15.16 -6.64 -14.75
CA ARG A 77 14.16 -7.69 -14.57
C ARG A 77 14.84 -9.04 -14.76
N ALA A 78 14.38 -10.04 -14.01
CA ALA A 78 14.83 -11.41 -14.19
C ALA A 78 14.24 -11.89 -15.50
N GLN A 79 14.93 -12.82 -16.15
CA GLN A 79 14.45 -13.40 -17.38
C GLN A 79 13.04 -13.97 -17.17
N PRO A 80 12.03 -13.64 -17.98
CA PRO A 80 10.68 -14.17 -17.77
C PRO A 80 10.69 -15.69 -17.87
N ASN A 81 10.35 -16.38 -16.78
CA ASN A 81 10.24 -17.84 -16.73
C ASN A 81 9.11 -18.23 -15.78
N ALA A 82 8.01 -18.74 -16.35
CA ALA A 82 6.79 -19.07 -15.60
C ALA A 82 7.01 -20.18 -14.55
N VAL A 83 7.91 -21.13 -14.80
CA VAL A 83 8.21 -22.22 -13.86
C VAL A 83 8.93 -21.66 -12.64
N LEU A 84 9.98 -20.86 -12.85
CA LEU A 84 10.73 -20.23 -11.75
C LEU A 84 9.87 -19.23 -10.97
N GLU A 85 9.01 -18.48 -11.65
CA GLU A 85 8.08 -17.54 -11.01
C GLU A 85 7.04 -18.27 -10.15
N LYS A 86 6.49 -19.39 -10.64
CA LYS A 86 5.59 -20.24 -9.86
C LYS A 86 6.30 -20.78 -8.62
N VAL A 87 7.51 -21.28 -8.75
CA VAL A 87 8.30 -21.77 -7.60
C VAL A 87 8.58 -20.65 -6.60
N PHE A 88 8.96 -19.46 -7.08
CA PHE A 88 9.26 -18.30 -6.25
C PHE A 88 8.06 -17.83 -5.43
N THR A 89 6.88 -17.80 -6.04
CA THR A 89 5.64 -17.30 -5.43
C THR A 89 4.92 -18.34 -4.57
N SER A 90 4.94 -19.62 -4.96
CA SER A 90 4.15 -20.66 -4.30
C SER A 90 4.92 -21.64 -3.42
N ILE A 91 6.25 -21.74 -3.57
CA ILE A 91 7.06 -22.75 -2.86
C ILE A 91 8.10 -22.08 -1.97
N THR A 92 9.08 -21.39 -2.56
CA THR A 92 10.17 -20.76 -1.80
C THR A 92 10.88 -19.68 -2.59
N GLN A 93 11.27 -18.62 -1.88
CA GLN A 93 12.14 -17.56 -2.41
C GLN A 93 13.64 -17.93 -2.38
N ASN A 94 14.02 -18.93 -1.57
CA ASN A 94 15.39 -19.37 -1.33
C ASN A 94 15.48 -20.90 -1.48
N PRO A 95 15.54 -21.43 -2.72
CA PRO A 95 15.62 -22.87 -2.94
C PRO A 95 16.98 -23.45 -2.53
N ASP A 96 16.94 -24.60 -1.84
CA ASP A 96 18.12 -25.39 -1.49
C ASP A 96 18.75 -26.08 -2.72
N SER A 97 19.96 -26.61 -2.55
CA SER A 97 20.72 -27.29 -3.62
C SER A 97 19.92 -28.40 -4.33
N ARG A 98 19.22 -29.26 -3.58
CA ARG A 98 18.38 -30.32 -4.14
C ARG A 98 17.24 -29.79 -5.01
N HIS A 99 16.61 -28.69 -4.60
CA HIS A 99 15.56 -28.04 -5.39
C HIS A 99 16.12 -27.39 -6.66
N LEU A 100 17.30 -26.78 -6.56
CA LEU A 100 17.98 -26.20 -7.72
C LEU A 100 18.35 -27.26 -8.76
N ASP A 101 18.81 -28.44 -8.33
CA ASP A 101 19.13 -29.54 -9.25
C ASP A 101 17.88 -30.08 -9.95
N GLY A 102 16.74 -30.18 -9.24
CA GLY A 102 15.46 -30.54 -9.83
C GLY A 102 15.01 -29.52 -10.89
N LEU A 103 15.11 -28.23 -10.59
CA LEU A 103 14.78 -27.15 -11.52
C LEU A 103 15.74 -27.11 -12.71
N SER A 104 17.02 -27.39 -12.49
CA SER A 104 18.05 -27.48 -13.53
C SER A 104 17.68 -28.54 -14.56
N LYS A 105 17.27 -29.73 -14.10
CA LYS A 105 16.81 -30.81 -14.99
C LYS A 105 15.52 -30.48 -15.73
N GLN A 106 14.56 -29.81 -15.07
CA GLN A 106 13.28 -29.48 -15.68
C GLN A 106 13.39 -28.38 -16.75
N LEU A 107 14.26 -27.39 -16.53
CA LEU A 107 14.41 -26.21 -17.40
C LEU A 107 15.59 -26.31 -18.37
N ASP A 108 16.41 -27.36 -18.25
CA ASP A 108 17.70 -27.52 -18.93
C ASP A 108 18.61 -26.29 -18.76
N TRP A 109 18.65 -25.75 -17.53
CA TRP A 109 19.45 -24.59 -17.17
C TRP A 109 20.56 -24.97 -16.20
N GLU A 110 21.72 -24.33 -16.32
CA GLU A 110 22.76 -24.45 -15.31
C GLU A 110 22.27 -23.95 -13.94
N VAL A 111 22.61 -24.67 -12.88
CA VAL A 111 22.29 -24.30 -11.48
C VAL A 111 22.68 -22.86 -11.16
N ARG A 112 23.86 -22.40 -11.62
CA ARG A 112 24.31 -21.02 -11.41
C ARG A 112 23.39 -19.99 -12.08
N LYS A 113 22.84 -20.30 -13.25
CA LYS A 113 21.89 -19.43 -13.96
C LYS A 113 20.59 -19.30 -13.17
N ILE A 114 20.10 -20.42 -12.61
CA ILE A 114 18.91 -20.43 -11.75
C ILE A 114 19.16 -19.63 -10.46
N GLN A 115 20.29 -19.83 -9.78
CA GLN A 115 20.64 -19.05 -8.59
C GLN A 115 20.71 -17.54 -8.86
N ARG A 116 21.34 -17.14 -9.98
CA ARG A 116 21.37 -15.75 -10.42
C ARG A 116 19.96 -15.21 -10.65
N TRP A 117 19.09 -16.00 -11.28
CA TRP A 117 17.69 -15.65 -11.49
C TRP A 117 16.97 -15.37 -10.17
N PHE A 118 17.05 -16.29 -9.18
CA PHE A 118 16.42 -16.09 -7.87
C PHE A 118 16.95 -14.86 -7.14
N ARG A 119 18.27 -14.65 -7.16
CA ARG A 119 18.88 -13.44 -6.58
C ARG A 119 18.35 -12.17 -7.24
N HIS A 120 18.22 -12.18 -8.55
CA HIS A 120 17.75 -11.04 -9.33
C HIS A 120 16.25 -10.80 -9.16
N ARG A 121 15.46 -11.86 -9.04
CA ARG A 121 14.03 -11.81 -8.71
C ARG A 121 13.77 -11.22 -7.33
N ARG A 122 14.54 -11.60 -6.32
CA ARG A 122 14.48 -11.00 -4.97
C ARG A 122 14.90 -9.53 -4.95
N ASN A 123 15.81 -9.13 -5.84
CA ASN A 123 16.26 -7.74 -5.92
C ASN A 123 15.33 -6.85 -6.75
N GLN A 124 14.47 -7.41 -7.60
CA GLN A 124 13.45 -6.65 -8.33
C GLN A 124 12.37 -6.06 -7.42
N ASP A 125 12.00 -6.77 -6.35
CA ASP A 125 10.95 -6.31 -5.42
C ASP A 125 11.47 -5.21 -4.47
N LYS A 126 12.78 -4.93 -4.48
CA LYS A 126 13.37 -3.92 -3.61
C LYS A 126 13.12 -2.52 -4.21
N PRO A 127 12.58 -1.57 -3.44
CA PRO A 127 12.41 -0.21 -3.92
C PRO A 127 13.76 0.39 -4.28
N SER A 128 13.81 1.09 -5.42
CA SER A 128 15.03 1.71 -5.93
C SER A 128 15.49 2.86 -5.01
N THR A 129 16.78 3.21 -5.06
CA THR A 129 17.31 4.34 -4.29
C THR A 129 16.58 5.65 -4.61
N HIS A 130 16.21 5.86 -5.88
CA HIS A 130 15.40 7.00 -6.31
C HIS A 130 14.01 6.99 -5.65
N THR A 131 13.36 5.82 -5.59
CA THR A 131 12.05 5.68 -4.93
C THR A 131 12.15 6.03 -3.46
N LYS A 132 13.13 5.43 -2.75
CA LYS A 132 13.37 5.70 -1.32
C LYS A 132 13.67 7.17 -1.05
N PHE A 133 14.45 7.82 -1.92
CA PHE A 133 14.76 9.24 -1.81
C PHE A 133 13.49 10.09 -1.93
N CYS A 134 12.66 9.84 -2.95
CA CYS A 134 11.41 10.59 -3.13
C CYS A 134 10.42 10.38 -1.99
N GLU A 135 10.40 9.20 -1.36
CA GLU A 135 9.54 8.90 -0.21
C GLU A 135 10.01 9.53 1.11
N SER A 136 11.31 9.86 1.23
CA SER A 136 11.93 10.37 2.46
C SER A 136 12.15 11.88 2.46
N MET A 137 11.89 12.55 1.33
CA MET A 137 12.03 14.00 1.14
C MET A 137 10.72 14.70 1.46
#